data_AF-F2DR14-F1
#
_entry.id   AF-F2DR14-F1
#
_cell.length_a   1.000
_cell.length_b   1.000
_cell.length_c   1.000
_cell.angle_alpha   90.00
_cell.angle_beta   90.00
_cell.angle_gamma   90.00
#
_symmetry.space_group_name_H-M   'P 1'
#
loop_
_entity.id
_entity.type
_entity.pdbx_description
1 polymer ?
#
loop_
_entity_poly.entity_id
_entity_poly.type
_entity_poly.pdbx_seq_one_letter_code
_entity_poly.pdbx_strand_id
1 'polypeptide(L)'
;MGSSNESRSRMGSIKPLGIQLFECIRGGPLSFRSCQALVLVLTFLSYASYHATRKTTSIVKSVLDPKTSNLGLLHWPSHLYLQDLKGAANNTALQSGWAPFNGEDGTALLGEIDLAFLGLYAIGMFFAGHLGDRVDLRILLTIGMVGTGLFTAAFGAGYWLNIHSFYYFLGVQMIAGLFQSSGWPSVVAVVGNWFGKSKRGLIMGIWNAHTSVGNISGSLIAAAMLKFGWSWSFAVPGAMIALVGLAVFLFLPVDPEVIGVEEDRHVKDYEKNGTDVPLLEGHSSGRDEAVGFIQAWRIPGVAPFALCLFFCKLVAYTFLYWLPFYLSHTEIGGEYLSDSAAGILSTLFDVGGVVGGILAGHISDRLDARALTAATFTFSAIPALFFYRIYGSISLTWNVALMFVTGVLVNGPYALITTAVSADLGTHSDLPVSSLEEP
;
A
#
# COMPACT_ATOMS: atom_id res chain seq x y z
N MET A 1 -12.01 -14.03 -48.58
CA MET A 1 -12.33 -13.03 -47.55
C MET A 1 -11.57 -13.40 -46.28
N GLY A 2 -10.31 -13.01 -46.16
CA GLY A 2 -9.43 -13.55 -45.11
C GLY A 2 -8.30 -12.63 -44.66
N SER A 3 -8.43 -11.30 -44.82
CA SER A 3 -7.34 -10.37 -44.44
C SER A 3 -7.75 -9.29 -43.44
N SER A 4 -9.02 -9.26 -43.00
CA SER A 4 -9.52 -8.22 -42.08
C SER A 4 -9.46 -8.61 -40.60
N ASN A 5 -9.41 -9.91 -40.26
CA ASN A 5 -9.34 -10.37 -38.87
C ASN A 5 -7.91 -10.45 -38.31
N GLU A 6 -6.87 -10.66 -39.14
CA GLU A 6 -5.47 -10.64 -38.66
C GLU A 6 -4.96 -9.22 -38.34
N SER A 7 -5.52 -8.19 -38.97
CA SER A 7 -5.12 -6.81 -38.68
C SER A 7 -5.70 -6.28 -37.36
N ARG A 8 -6.79 -6.87 -36.87
CA ARG A 8 -7.47 -6.45 -35.62
C ARG A 8 -6.94 -7.13 -34.36
N SER A 9 -6.23 -8.26 -34.47
CA SER A 9 -5.54 -8.88 -33.32
C SER A 9 -4.20 -8.21 -33.00
N ARG A 10 -3.59 -7.48 -33.94
CA ARG A 10 -2.30 -6.78 -33.74
C ARG A 10 -2.37 -5.47 -32.94
N MET A 11 -3.57 -4.98 -32.63
CA MET A 11 -3.73 -3.69 -31.94
C MET A 11 -3.70 -3.81 -30.40
N GLY A 12 -3.62 -5.02 -29.85
CA GLY A 12 -3.93 -5.29 -28.44
C GLY A 12 -2.77 -5.31 -27.45
N SER A 13 -1.51 -5.30 -27.88
CA SER A 13 -0.41 -5.53 -26.93
C SER A 13 0.87 -4.81 -27.34
N ILE A 14 0.85 -3.48 -27.22
CA ILE A 14 2.02 -2.65 -27.51
C ILE A 14 2.95 -2.71 -26.30
N LYS A 15 4.15 -3.26 -26.54
CA LYS A 15 5.28 -3.25 -25.61
C LYS A 15 5.50 -1.85 -25.03
N PRO A 16 5.69 -1.67 -23.71
CA PRO A 16 5.86 -0.36 -23.11
C PRO A 16 6.99 0.44 -23.79
N LEU A 17 6.75 1.73 -24.06
CA LEU A 17 7.68 2.59 -24.81
C LEU A 17 9.08 2.65 -24.17
N GLY A 18 9.15 2.68 -22.84
CA GLY A 18 10.39 2.66 -22.09
C GLY A 18 11.16 1.35 -22.27
N ILE A 19 10.47 0.20 -22.35
CA ILE A 19 11.13 -1.08 -22.64
C ILE A 19 11.66 -1.09 -24.07
N GLN A 20 10.86 -0.63 -25.05
CA GLN A 20 11.30 -0.56 -26.45
C GLN A 20 12.58 0.28 -26.61
N LEU A 21 12.61 1.45 -25.97
CA LEU A 21 13.78 2.33 -25.97
C LEU A 21 14.99 1.65 -25.29
N PHE A 22 14.76 1.00 -24.16
CA PHE A 22 15.83 0.32 -23.42
C PHE A 22 16.45 -0.83 -24.21
N GLU A 23 15.64 -1.64 -24.90
CA GLU A 23 16.13 -2.73 -25.76
C GLU A 23 16.86 -2.21 -27.00
N CYS A 24 16.41 -1.09 -27.57
CA CYS A 24 17.09 -0.41 -28.66
C CYS A 24 18.50 0.05 -28.24
N ILE A 25 18.63 0.63 -27.05
CA ILE A 25 19.91 1.09 -26.50
C ILE A 25 20.82 -0.09 -26.13
N ARG A 26 20.26 -1.16 -25.55
CA ARG A 26 21.01 -2.35 -25.10
C ARG A 26 21.40 -3.27 -26.26
N GLY A 27 20.71 -3.18 -27.41
CA GLY A 27 20.94 -4.02 -28.59
C GLY A 27 20.36 -5.44 -28.48
N GLY A 28 19.37 -5.68 -27.61
CA GLY A 28 18.74 -6.99 -27.46
C GLY A 28 17.55 -7.04 -26.49
N PRO A 29 16.71 -8.09 -26.56
CA PRO A 29 15.50 -8.20 -25.75
C PRO A 29 15.79 -8.44 -24.27
N LEU A 30 14.87 -8.03 -23.40
CA LEU A 30 14.91 -8.36 -21.97
C LEU A 30 14.63 -9.85 -21.73
N SER A 31 15.34 -10.45 -20.78
CA SER A 31 15.05 -11.82 -20.34
C SER A 31 13.76 -11.88 -19.51
N PHE A 32 13.07 -13.01 -19.52
CA PHE A 32 11.85 -13.23 -18.73
C PHE A 32 12.05 -12.90 -17.23
N ARG A 33 13.17 -13.37 -16.65
CA ARG A 33 13.53 -13.09 -15.24
C ARG A 33 13.77 -11.60 -14.97
N SER A 34 14.34 -10.88 -15.94
CA SER A 34 14.51 -9.42 -15.83
C SER A 34 13.17 -8.70 -15.82
N CYS A 35 12.22 -9.15 -16.65
CA CYS A 35 10.87 -8.60 -16.67
C CYS A 35 10.09 -8.91 -15.38
N GLN A 36 10.19 -10.14 -14.86
CA GLN A 36 9.66 -10.50 -13.54
C GLN A 36 10.20 -9.61 -12.43
N ALA A 37 11.51 -9.39 -12.38
CA ALA A 37 12.13 -8.51 -11.40
C ALA A 37 11.67 -7.06 -11.57
N LEU A 38 11.57 -6.57 -12.80
CA LEU A 38 11.07 -5.24 -13.11
C LEU A 38 9.63 -5.04 -12.64
N VAL A 39 8.75 -6.01 -12.90
CA VAL A 39 7.35 -6.00 -12.47
C VAL A 39 7.24 -5.97 -10.95
N LEU A 40 8.00 -6.82 -10.24
CA LEU A 40 8.01 -6.79 -8.78
C LEU A 40 8.47 -5.45 -8.23
N VAL A 41 9.55 -4.88 -8.78
CA VAL A 41 10.08 -3.60 -8.31
C VAL A 41 9.09 -2.47 -8.59
N LEU A 42 8.52 -2.40 -9.80
CA LEU A 42 7.57 -1.34 -10.16
C LEU A 42 6.28 -1.44 -9.33
N THR A 43 5.71 -2.64 -9.17
CA THR A 43 4.50 -2.84 -8.36
C THR A 43 4.75 -2.57 -6.88
N PHE A 44 5.91 -2.99 -6.35
CA PHE A 44 6.34 -2.69 -4.99
C PHE A 44 6.48 -1.19 -4.76
N LEU A 45 7.20 -0.47 -5.64
CA LEU A 45 7.38 0.98 -5.55
C LEU A 45 6.05 1.72 -5.72
N SER A 46 5.17 1.22 -6.60
CA SER A 46 3.84 1.80 -6.80
C SER A 46 3.04 1.78 -5.51
N TYR A 47 2.93 0.62 -4.87
CA TYR A 47 2.12 0.51 -3.65
C TYR A 47 2.81 1.12 -2.42
N ALA A 48 4.14 1.11 -2.36
CA ALA A 48 4.89 1.87 -1.37
C ALA A 48 4.62 3.38 -1.49
N SER A 49 4.59 3.93 -2.70
CA SER A 49 4.32 5.36 -2.91
C SER A 49 2.87 5.75 -2.55
N TYR A 50 1.88 4.88 -2.81
CA TYR A 50 0.50 5.06 -2.31
C TYR A 50 0.45 5.12 -0.78
N HIS A 51 1.20 4.26 -0.10
CA HIS A 51 1.26 4.27 1.35
C HIS A 51 2.01 5.49 1.90
N ALA A 52 3.06 5.95 1.21
CA ALA A 52 3.80 7.14 1.60
C ALA A 52 2.92 8.41 1.58
N THR A 53 2.11 8.61 0.53
CA THR A 53 1.18 9.74 0.46
C THR A 53 0.12 9.66 1.55
N ARG A 54 -0.45 8.47 1.80
CA ARG A 54 -1.46 8.26 2.85
C ARG A 54 -0.92 8.54 4.26
N LYS A 55 0.33 8.14 4.53
CA LYS A 55 0.96 8.34 5.83
C LYS A 55 1.20 9.82 6.14
N THR A 56 1.38 10.66 5.12
CA THR A 56 1.65 12.09 5.29
C THR A 56 0.63 12.78 6.19
N THR A 57 -0.67 12.50 6.00
CA THR A 57 -1.75 13.10 6.79
C THR A 57 -1.54 12.86 8.29
N SER A 58 -1.11 11.66 8.68
CA SER A 58 -0.89 11.30 10.10
C SER A 58 0.19 12.14 10.80
N ILE A 59 1.19 12.61 10.06
CA ILE A 59 2.27 13.48 10.56
C ILE A 59 1.80 14.93 10.62
N VAL A 60 1.12 15.39 9.57
CA VAL A 60 0.72 16.80 9.46
C VAL A 60 -0.44 17.15 10.39
N LYS A 61 -1.28 16.18 10.80
CA LYS A 61 -2.37 16.40 11.77
C LYS A 61 -1.93 17.14 13.03
N SER A 62 -0.78 16.79 13.60
CA SER A 62 -0.31 17.42 14.84
C SER A 62 0.15 18.87 14.65
N VAL A 63 0.51 19.23 13.41
CA VAL A 63 0.79 20.61 13.01
C VAL A 63 -0.48 21.40 12.71
N LEU A 64 -1.52 20.75 12.17
CA LEU A 64 -2.80 21.39 11.87
C LEU A 64 -3.62 21.67 13.13
N ASP A 65 -3.56 20.78 14.12
CA ASP A 65 -4.25 20.84 15.41
C ASP A 65 -3.26 20.70 16.59
N PRO A 66 -2.45 21.73 16.90
CA PRO A 66 -1.47 21.70 17.97
C PRO A 66 -2.17 21.90 19.33
N LYS A 67 -2.83 20.87 19.86
CA LYS A 67 -3.53 20.95 21.16
C LYS A 67 -2.60 20.96 22.38
N THR A 68 -1.34 21.38 22.24
CA THR A 68 -0.38 21.36 23.36
C THR A 68 0.40 22.67 23.44
N SER A 69 0.21 23.40 24.52
CA SER A 69 0.94 24.62 24.89
C SER A 69 2.41 24.36 25.30
N ASN A 70 2.85 23.09 25.33
CA ASN A 70 4.20 22.67 25.65
C ASN A 70 4.69 21.67 24.58
N LEU A 71 5.25 22.17 23.47
CA LEU A 71 5.98 21.32 22.53
C LEU A 71 7.26 20.81 23.22
N GLY A 72 7.24 19.54 23.65
CA GLY A 72 8.36 18.92 24.36
C GLY A 72 9.63 18.77 23.50
N LEU A 73 10.75 19.15 24.10
CA LEU A 73 12.11 19.21 23.53
C LEU A 73 12.84 17.86 23.59
N LEU A 74 12.22 16.74 23.25
CA LEU A 74 12.95 15.46 23.33
C LEU A 74 13.98 15.34 22.20
N HIS A 75 15.26 15.40 22.59
CA HIS A 75 16.42 15.23 21.73
C HIS A 75 16.75 13.74 21.58
N TRP A 76 16.58 13.19 20.37
CA TRP A 76 16.97 11.81 20.04
C TRP A 76 18.48 11.57 20.28
N PRO A 77 18.93 10.37 20.72
CA PRO A 77 20.36 10.06 20.80
C PRO A 77 21.00 10.15 19.40
N SER A 78 21.81 11.20 19.25
CA SER A 78 22.39 11.79 18.04
C SER A 78 23.28 10.89 17.13
N HIS A 79 23.29 9.57 17.30
CA HIS A 79 24.19 8.68 16.56
C HIS A 79 23.58 8.02 15.31
N LEU A 80 22.31 8.26 15.01
CA LEU A 80 21.68 7.89 13.74
C LEU A 80 21.06 9.12 13.06
N TYR A 81 21.80 9.69 12.09
CA TYR A 81 21.31 10.46 10.94
C TYR A 81 20.43 11.73 11.16
N LEU A 82 20.51 12.45 12.29
CA LEU A 82 19.59 13.58 12.56
C LEU A 82 20.24 14.89 13.08
N GLN A 83 21.47 15.23 12.66
CA GLN A 83 22.04 16.55 12.96
C GLN A 83 21.32 17.70 12.21
N ASP A 84 20.71 17.43 11.04
CA ASP A 84 20.09 18.45 10.16
C ASP A 84 18.65 18.84 10.50
N LEU A 85 18.04 18.29 11.56
CA LEU A 85 16.66 18.63 11.95
C LEU A 85 16.57 19.64 13.11
N LYS A 86 17.70 20.07 13.69
CA LYS A 86 17.74 21.06 14.77
C LYS A 86 17.18 22.45 14.39
N GLY A 87 17.06 22.75 13.10
CA GLY A 87 16.56 24.05 12.61
C GLY A 87 15.04 24.22 12.58
N ALA A 88 14.25 23.16 12.77
CA ALA A 88 12.80 23.21 12.55
C ALA A 88 11.99 23.85 13.70
N ALA A 89 12.59 24.00 14.89
CA ALA A 89 11.89 24.43 16.11
C ALA A 89 11.60 25.95 16.18
N ASN A 90 12.16 26.77 15.28
CA ASN A 90 12.07 28.24 15.35
C ASN A 90 10.96 28.87 14.48
N ASN A 91 10.14 28.09 13.78
CA ASN A 91 9.07 28.64 12.95
C ASN A 91 7.79 28.88 13.78
N THR A 92 7.59 30.12 14.22
CA THR A 92 6.40 30.60 14.96
C THR A 92 5.06 30.32 14.25
N ALA A 93 5.06 30.15 12.92
CA ALA A 93 3.86 29.80 12.15
C ALA A 93 3.34 28.36 12.37
N LEU A 94 4.17 27.43 12.87
CA LEU A 94 3.72 26.09 13.24
C LEU A 94 2.98 26.06 14.60
N GLN A 95 3.10 27.11 15.42
CA GLN A 95 2.60 27.08 16.80
C GLN A 95 1.09 27.39 16.93
N SER A 96 0.46 27.97 15.90
CA SER A 96 -0.97 28.38 15.94
C SER A 96 -1.93 27.44 15.19
N GLY A 97 -1.42 26.34 14.62
CA GLY A 97 -2.20 25.43 13.78
C GLY A 97 -2.65 26.05 12.45
N TRP A 98 -3.56 25.38 11.74
CA TRP A 98 -4.13 25.88 10.49
C TRP A 98 -5.65 25.76 10.47
N ALA A 99 -6.36 26.85 10.22
CA ALA A 99 -7.82 26.84 10.09
C ALA A 99 -8.27 26.00 8.88
N PRO A 100 -9.35 25.19 9.02
CA PRO A 100 -10.29 25.13 10.14
C PRO A 100 -9.93 24.12 11.25
N PHE A 101 -8.74 23.53 11.22
CA PHE A 101 -8.34 22.43 12.11
C PHE A 101 -7.76 22.87 13.45
N ASN A 102 -7.50 24.17 13.63
CA ASN A 102 -6.92 24.72 14.85
C ASN A 102 -7.95 25.15 15.91
N GLY A 103 -9.23 24.77 15.74
CA GLY A 103 -10.30 25.01 16.70
C GLY A 103 -10.53 23.82 17.65
N GLU A 104 -11.48 23.95 18.58
CA GLU A 104 -11.81 22.89 19.55
C GLU A 104 -12.19 21.56 18.87
N ASP A 105 -12.92 21.65 17.75
CA ASP A 105 -13.38 20.51 16.94
C ASP A 105 -12.34 20.03 15.90
N GLY A 106 -11.13 20.59 15.89
CA GLY A 106 -10.09 20.31 14.90
C GLY A 106 -9.79 18.82 14.69
N THR A 107 -9.57 18.10 15.79
CA THR A 107 -9.35 16.65 15.77
C THR A 107 -10.50 15.87 15.13
N ALA A 108 -11.75 16.30 15.36
CA ALA A 108 -12.93 15.67 14.78
C ALA A 108 -12.99 15.93 13.26
N LEU A 109 -12.76 17.17 12.82
CA LEU A 109 -12.70 17.54 11.40
C LEU A 109 -11.62 16.76 10.64
N LEU A 110 -10.44 16.58 11.24
CA LEU A 110 -9.37 15.75 10.66
C LEU A 110 -9.80 14.27 10.55
N GLY A 111 -10.54 13.77 11.54
CA GLY A 111 -11.13 12.44 11.51
C GLY A 111 -12.20 12.28 10.41
N GLU A 112 -13.03 13.30 10.17
CA GLU A 112 -14.02 13.30 9.10
C GLU A 112 -13.38 13.24 7.70
N ILE A 113 -12.28 13.97 7.49
CA ILE A 113 -11.52 13.92 6.24
C ILE A 113 -10.95 12.52 6.00
N ASP A 114 -10.36 11.89 7.02
CA ASP A 114 -9.86 10.52 6.91
C ASP A 114 -10.99 9.52 6.63
N LEU A 115 -12.14 9.68 7.28
CA LEU A 115 -13.30 8.84 7.05
C LEU A 115 -13.82 8.99 5.62
N ALA A 116 -13.93 10.22 5.12
CA ALA A 116 -14.36 10.50 3.76
C ALA A 116 -13.39 9.91 2.72
N PHE A 117 -12.08 10.09 2.94
CA PHE A 117 -11.03 9.45 2.13
C PHE A 117 -11.23 7.93 2.06
N LEU A 118 -11.33 7.27 3.22
CA LEU A 118 -11.44 5.82 3.33
C LEU A 118 -12.76 5.30 2.77
N GLY A 119 -13.85 6.03 2.96
CA GLY A 119 -15.16 5.69 2.41
C GLY A 119 -15.15 5.70 0.88
N LEU A 120 -14.64 6.77 0.28
CA LEU A 120 -14.54 6.88 -1.18
C LEU A 120 -13.52 5.90 -1.75
N TYR A 121 -12.42 5.65 -1.04
CA TYR A 121 -11.47 4.60 -1.39
C TYR A 121 -12.11 3.20 -1.38
N ALA A 122 -12.94 2.88 -0.37
CA ALA A 122 -13.63 1.60 -0.28
C ALA A 122 -14.65 1.41 -1.41
N ILE A 123 -15.47 2.44 -1.68
CA ILE A 123 -16.40 2.45 -2.81
C ILE A 123 -15.63 2.28 -4.12
N GLY A 124 -14.57 3.07 -4.31
CA GLY A 124 -13.74 3.04 -5.50
C GLY A 124 -13.07 1.69 -5.74
N MET A 125 -12.64 0.97 -4.69
CA MET A 125 -11.99 -0.35 -4.84
C MET A 125 -12.95 -1.37 -5.47
N PHE A 126 -14.24 -1.30 -5.15
CA PHE A 126 -15.25 -2.18 -5.73
C PHE A 126 -15.38 -1.96 -7.25
N PHE A 127 -15.42 -0.70 -7.69
CA PHE A 127 -15.51 -0.36 -9.11
C PHE A 127 -14.18 -0.56 -9.85
N ALA A 128 -13.05 -0.28 -9.20
CA ALA A 128 -11.75 -0.36 -9.83
C ALA A 128 -11.33 -1.79 -10.19
N GLY A 129 -11.77 -2.81 -9.43
CA GLY A 129 -11.59 -4.21 -9.82
C GLY A 129 -12.26 -4.52 -11.16
N HIS A 130 -13.57 -4.26 -11.24
CA HIS A 130 -14.34 -4.46 -12.47
C HIS A 130 -13.85 -3.61 -13.65
N LEU A 131 -13.36 -2.39 -13.37
CA LEU A 131 -12.79 -1.53 -14.40
C LEU A 131 -11.47 -2.12 -14.90
N GLY A 132 -10.62 -2.64 -14.00
CA GLY A 132 -9.35 -3.28 -14.32
C GLY A 132 -9.49 -4.47 -15.27
N ASP A 133 -10.60 -5.19 -15.23
CA ASP A 133 -10.89 -6.29 -16.16
C ASP A 133 -11.22 -5.80 -17.60
N ARG A 134 -11.51 -4.51 -17.78
CA ARG A 134 -11.98 -3.94 -19.05
C ARG A 134 -11.03 -2.94 -19.69
N VAL A 135 -10.02 -2.48 -18.95
CA VAL A 135 -9.06 -1.46 -19.40
C VAL A 135 -7.64 -1.97 -19.22
N ASP A 136 -6.68 -1.40 -19.98
CA ASP A 136 -5.26 -1.68 -19.79
C ASP A 136 -4.85 -1.33 -18.34
N LEU A 137 -4.40 -2.34 -17.59
CA LEU A 137 -4.04 -2.22 -16.17
C LEU A 137 -2.90 -1.22 -15.93
N ARG A 138 -1.96 -1.08 -16.88
CA ARG A 138 -0.87 -0.10 -16.79
C ARG A 138 -1.42 1.31 -16.95
N ILE A 139 -2.38 1.55 -17.85
CA ILE A 139 -3.03 2.86 -17.98
C ILE A 139 -3.86 3.18 -16.72
N LEU A 140 -4.66 2.23 -16.24
CA LEU A 140 -5.46 2.42 -15.03
C LEU A 140 -4.59 2.75 -13.81
N LEU A 141 -3.53 1.97 -13.59
CA LEU A 141 -2.60 2.19 -12.49
C LEU A 141 -1.89 3.56 -12.61
N THR A 142 -1.48 3.95 -13.82
CA THR A 142 -0.87 5.26 -14.09
C THR A 142 -1.81 6.41 -13.71
N ILE A 143 -3.06 6.36 -14.18
CA ILE A 143 -4.07 7.39 -13.89
C ILE A 143 -4.32 7.47 -12.38
N GLY A 144 -4.45 6.33 -11.71
CA GLY A 144 -4.57 6.25 -10.26
C GLY A 144 -3.42 6.92 -9.52
N MET A 145 -2.18 6.64 -9.92
CA MET A 145 -0.99 7.15 -9.26
C MET A 145 -0.78 8.65 -9.50
N VAL A 146 -0.89 9.09 -10.75
CA VAL A 146 -0.74 10.51 -11.11
C VAL A 146 -1.88 11.34 -10.50
N GLY A 147 -3.11 10.84 -10.55
CA GLY A 147 -4.26 11.48 -9.90
C GLY A 147 -4.08 11.57 -8.39
N THR A 148 -3.64 10.50 -7.74
CA THR A 148 -3.32 10.52 -6.30
C THR A 148 -2.25 11.55 -5.99
N GLY A 149 -1.20 11.64 -6.81
CA GLY A 149 -0.15 12.64 -6.65
C GLY A 149 -0.66 14.08 -6.75
N LEU A 150 -1.50 14.34 -7.76
CA LEU A 150 -2.12 15.65 -7.98
C LEU A 150 -2.98 16.07 -6.79
N PHE A 151 -3.90 15.22 -6.33
CA PHE A 151 -4.81 15.57 -5.24
C PHE A 151 -4.10 15.57 -3.88
N THR A 152 -3.09 14.74 -3.66
CA THR A 152 -2.21 14.86 -2.47
C THR A 152 -1.51 16.22 -2.46
N ALA A 153 -0.90 16.63 -3.58
CA ALA A 153 -0.26 17.94 -3.68
C ALA A 153 -1.26 19.09 -3.56
N ALA A 154 -2.49 18.94 -4.07
CA ALA A 154 -3.56 19.91 -3.90
C ALA A 154 -3.91 20.11 -2.41
N PHE A 155 -3.91 19.06 -1.59
CA PHE A 155 -4.12 19.22 -0.15
C PHE A 155 -3.06 20.15 0.46
N GLY A 156 -1.79 19.94 0.13
CA GLY A 156 -0.69 20.82 0.53
C GLY A 156 -0.80 22.24 -0.04
N ALA A 157 -1.32 22.38 -1.26
CA ALA A 157 -1.51 23.68 -1.90
C ALA A 157 -2.48 24.59 -1.14
N GLY A 158 -3.33 24.03 -0.26
CA GLY A 158 -4.16 24.81 0.66
C GLY A 158 -3.38 25.84 1.48
N TYR A 159 -2.12 25.55 1.84
CA TYR A 159 -1.25 26.53 2.50
C TYR A 159 -0.87 27.69 1.57
N TRP A 160 -0.31 27.38 0.39
CA TRP A 160 0.21 28.38 -0.55
C TRP A 160 -0.90 29.25 -1.13
N LEU A 161 -2.09 28.68 -1.30
CA LEU A 161 -3.29 29.36 -1.77
C LEU A 161 -4.07 30.05 -0.65
N ASN A 162 -3.59 29.96 0.60
CA ASN A 162 -4.20 30.53 1.79
C ASN A 162 -5.69 30.13 1.97
N ILE A 163 -5.97 28.84 1.82
CA ILE A 163 -7.33 28.28 1.91
C ILE A 163 -7.62 27.83 3.34
N HIS A 164 -8.72 28.32 3.90
CA HIS A 164 -9.20 27.99 5.25
C HIS A 164 -10.60 27.32 5.24
N SER A 165 -10.96 26.67 4.13
CA SER A 165 -12.27 26.03 3.96
C SER A 165 -12.19 24.52 4.19
N PHE A 166 -12.98 24.00 5.13
CA PHE A 166 -13.08 22.56 5.40
C PHE A 166 -13.45 21.76 4.14
N TYR A 167 -14.42 22.26 3.37
CA TYR A 167 -14.93 21.58 2.18
C TYR A 167 -13.89 21.45 1.06
N TYR A 168 -12.90 22.35 1.00
CA TYR A 168 -11.78 22.21 0.09
C TYR A 168 -10.95 20.96 0.43
N PHE A 169 -10.50 20.85 1.68
CA PHE A 169 -9.70 19.72 2.14
C PHE A 169 -10.48 18.40 2.06
N LEU A 170 -11.77 18.43 2.42
CA LEU A 170 -12.68 17.29 2.28
C LEU A 170 -12.78 16.82 0.83
N GLY A 171 -13.09 17.73 -0.10
CA GLY A 171 -13.29 17.39 -1.52
C GLY A 171 -12.01 16.87 -2.18
N VAL A 172 -10.87 17.51 -1.92
CA VAL A 172 -9.56 17.07 -2.42
C VAL A 172 -9.25 15.66 -1.91
N GLN A 173 -9.49 15.40 -0.63
CA GLN A 173 -9.20 14.10 -0.04
C GLN A 173 -10.16 13.00 -0.54
N MET A 174 -11.44 13.31 -0.74
CA MET A 174 -12.41 12.38 -1.34
C MET A 174 -11.97 11.93 -2.74
N ILE A 175 -11.52 12.87 -3.58
CA ILE A 175 -11.06 12.57 -4.93
C ILE A 175 -9.73 11.79 -4.89
N ALA A 176 -8.80 12.14 -3.98
CA ALA A 176 -7.60 11.36 -3.76
C ALA A 176 -7.92 9.90 -3.41
N GLY A 177 -8.94 9.66 -2.57
CA GLY A 177 -9.41 8.32 -2.21
C GLY A 177 -9.88 7.51 -3.42
N LEU A 178 -10.62 8.12 -4.35
CA LEU A 178 -11.07 7.48 -5.58
C LEU A 178 -9.92 7.10 -6.53
N PHE A 179 -8.94 7.98 -6.72
CA PHE A 179 -7.78 7.65 -7.55
C PHE A 179 -6.95 6.53 -6.91
N GLN A 180 -6.74 6.62 -5.60
CA GLN A 180 -5.92 5.67 -4.86
C GLN A 180 -6.53 4.26 -4.80
N SER A 181 -7.86 4.13 -4.93
CA SER A 181 -8.54 2.83 -4.88
C SER A 181 -8.22 1.91 -6.05
N SER A 182 -7.72 2.46 -7.16
CA SER A 182 -7.29 1.67 -8.32
C SER A 182 -5.99 0.89 -8.08
N GLY A 183 -5.15 1.34 -7.15
CA GLY A 183 -3.81 0.80 -6.96
C GLY A 183 -3.78 -0.70 -6.66
N TRP A 184 -4.47 -1.14 -5.60
CA TRP A 184 -4.41 -2.52 -5.12
C TRP A 184 -4.89 -3.57 -6.14
N PRO A 185 -6.11 -3.47 -6.71
CA PRO A 185 -6.57 -4.46 -7.68
C PRO A 185 -5.64 -4.54 -8.89
N SER A 186 -5.12 -3.39 -9.38
CA SER A 186 -4.21 -3.38 -10.51
C SER A 186 -2.86 -4.04 -10.22
N VAL A 187 -2.22 -3.75 -9.08
CA VAL A 187 -0.92 -4.36 -8.77
C VAL A 187 -1.03 -5.84 -8.48
N VAL A 188 -2.11 -6.28 -7.82
CA VAL A 188 -2.34 -7.71 -7.54
C VAL A 188 -2.59 -8.48 -8.84
N ALA A 189 -3.39 -7.94 -9.75
CA ALA A 189 -3.62 -8.55 -11.06
C ALA A 189 -2.31 -8.68 -11.86
N VAL A 190 -1.52 -7.60 -11.95
CA VAL A 190 -0.23 -7.62 -12.65
C VAL A 190 0.74 -8.62 -12.04
N VAL A 191 0.88 -8.68 -10.71
CA VAL A 191 1.74 -9.69 -10.07
C VAL A 191 1.21 -11.11 -10.35
N GLY A 192 -0.11 -11.30 -10.36
CA GLY A 192 -0.74 -12.56 -10.74
C GLY A 192 -0.37 -13.05 -12.15
N ASN A 193 -0.26 -12.13 -13.11
CA ASN A 193 0.07 -12.49 -14.50
C ASN A 193 1.54 -12.96 -14.67
N TRP A 194 2.42 -12.60 -13.75
CA TRP A 194 3.86 -12.87 -13.85
C TRP A 194 4.40 -13.98 -12.93
N PHE A 195 3.66 -14.36 -11.89
CA PHE A 195 4.11 -15.29 -10.86
C PHE A 195 3.11 -16.44 -10.65
N GLY A 196 3.59 -17.68 -10.80
CA GLY A 196 2.79 -18.91 -10.65
C GLY A 196 2.56 -19.36 -9.20
N LYS A 197 2.20 -20.64 -9.00
CA LYS A 197 1.65 -21.16 -7.74
C LYS A 197 2.67 -21.47 -6.62
N SER A 198 3.99 -21.40 -6.87
CA SER A 198 5.00 -21.93 -5.92
C SER A 198 5.57 -20.89 -4.93
N LYS A 199 5.65 -21.24 -3.64
CA LYS A 199 6.16 -20.43 -2.49
C LYS A 199 5.46 -19.07 -2.28
N ARG A 200 4.12 -19.07 -2.35
CA ARG A 200 3.27 -17.88 -2.26
C ARG A 200 3.43 -17.08 -0.97
N GLY A 201 3.40 -17.71 0.21
CA GLY A 201 3.36 -16.98 1.48
C GLY A 201 4.60 -16.14 1.74
N LEU A 202 5.81 -16.70 1.57
CA LEU A 202 7.05 -15.95 1.77
C LEU A 202 7.27 -14.86 0.72
N ILE A 203 7.06 -15.15 -0.57
CA ILE A 203 7.27 -14.17 -1.65
C ILE A 203 6.29 -13.02 -1.50
N MET A 204 5.01 -13.33 -1.26
CA MET A 204 3.99 -12.31 -1.04
C MET A 204 4.18 -11.57 0.28
N GLY A 205 4.70 -12.23 1.32
CA GLY A 205 5.07 -11.59 2.59
C GLY A 205 6.19 -10.57 2.42
N ILE A 206 7.22 -10.89 1.64
CA ILE A 206 8.30 -9.96 1.28
C ILE A 206 7.78 -8.84 0.39
N TRP A 207 6.98 -9.15 -0.64
CA TRP A 207 6.42 -8.14 -1.52
C TRP A 207 5.51 -7.17 -0.76
N ASN A 208 4.66 -7.66 0.14
CA ASN A 208 3.78 -6.84 0.98
C ASN A 208 4.53 -5.88 1.93
N ALA A 209 5.85 -6.07 2.13
CA ALA A 209 6.68 -5.10 2.84
C ALA A 209 6.61 -3.70 2.21
N HIS A 210 6.15 -3.55 0.95
CA HIS A 210 5.84 -2.27 0.33
C HIS A 210 4.94 -1.39 1.21
N THR A 211 4.02 -1.98 1.98
CA THR A 211 3.08 -1.25 2.84
C THR A 211 3.84 -0.54 3.94
N SER A 212 4.67 -1.28 4.67
CA SER A 212 5.52 -0.73 5.71
C SER A 212 6.59 0.21 5.15
N VAL A 213 7.26 -0.15 4.05
CA VAL A 213 8.26 0.73 3.41
C VAL A 213 7.65 2.05 2.97
N GLY A 214 6.43 2.01 2.42
CA GLY A 214 5.65 3.19 2.10
C GLY A 214 5.33 4.03 3.33
N ASN A 215 4.83 3.41 4.41
CA ASN A 215 4.55 4.13 5.65
C ASN A 215 5.82 4.75 6.25
N ILE A 216 6.93 4.01 6.31
CA ILE A 216 8.21 4.51 6.83
C ILE A 216 8.69 5.69 6.00
N SER A 217 8.77 5.54 4.67
CA SER A 217 9.20 6.62 3.78
C SER A 217 8.27 7.83 3.86
N GLY A 218 6.95 7.63 3.91
CA GLY A 218 5.96 8.68 4.10
C GLY A 218 6.17 9.46 5.41
N SER A 219 6.34 8.76 6.53
CA SER A 219 6.64 9.39 7.83
C SER A 219 7.94 10.19 7.78
N LEU A 220 9.02 9.60 7.27
CA LEU A 220 10.34 10.24 7.22
C LEU A 220 10.35 11.46 6.30
N ILE A 221 9.77 11.36 5.11
CA ILE A 221 9.69 12.46 4.16
C ILE A 221 8.79 13.56 4.72
N ALA A 222 7.59 13.24 5.20
CA ALA A 222 6.68 14.22 5.75
C ALA A 222 7.30 14.96 6.94
N ALA A 223 7.93 14.25 7.89
CA ALA A 223 8.63 14.84 9.03
C ALA A 223 9.81 15.71 8.60
N ALA A 224 10.62 15.27 7.63
CA ALA A 224 11.73 16.05 7.10
C ALA A 224 11.28 17.33 6.38
N MET A 225 10.09 17.30 5.76
CA MET A 225 9.54 18.44 5.02
C MET A 225 8.86 19.48 5.92
N LEU A 226 8.51 19.15 7.17
CA LEU A 226 7.89 20.09 8.11
C LEU A 226 8.73 21.36 8.32
N LYS A 227 10.06 21.27 8.24
CA LYS A 227 10.97 22.44 8.35
C LYS A 227 10.77 23.48 7.25
N PHE A 228 10.23 23.09 6.11
CA PHE A 228 9.91 23.96 4.98
C PHE A 228 8.44 24.42 4.98
N GLY A 229 7.62 23.90 5.90
CA GLY A 229 6.17 24.10 5.97
C GLY A 229 5.40 22.82 5.69
N TRP A 230 4.22 22.68 6.32
CA TRP A 230 3.41 21.46 6.25
C TRP A 230 2.93 21.12 4.83
N SER A 231 2.83 22.11 3.94
CA SER A 231 2.45 21.89 2.54
C SER A 231 3.45 21.03 1.78
N TRP A 232 4.74 21.19 2.05
CA TRP A 232 5.80 20.39 1.43
C TRP A 232 5.73 18.93 1.83
N SER A 233 5.22 18.63 3.04
CA SER A 233 4.98 17.27 3.48
C SER A 233 3.99 16.53 2.59
N PHE A 234 3.07 17.23 1.92
CA PHE A 234 2.14 16.65 0.93
C PHE A 234 2.66 16.75 -0.52
N ALA A 235 3.22 17.90 -0.90
CA ALA A 235 3.64 18.13 -2.27
C ALA A 235 4.78 17.20 -2.72
N VAL A 236 5.74 16.90 -1.84
CA VAL A 236 6.88 16.03 -2.17
C VAL A 236 6.44 14.57 -2.37
N PRO A 237 5.73 13.92 -1.43
CA PRO A 237 5.17 12.59 -1.67
C PRO A 237 4.20 12.56 -2.87
N GLY A 238 3.41 13.62 -3.07
CA GLY A 238 2.52 13.76 -4.22
C GLY A 238 3.28 13.76 -5.57
N ALA A 239 4.37 14.50 -5.66
CA ALA A 239 5.25 14.47 -6.83
C ALA A 239 5.91 13.10 -7.01
N MET A 240 6.37 12.47 -5.92
CA MET A 240 6.99 11.15 -5.98
C MET A 240 6.07 10.07 -6.55
N ILE A 241 4.83 9.96 -6.05
CA ILE A 241 3.89 8.97 -6.59
C ILE A 241 3.55 9.25 -8.07
N ALA A 242 3.44 10.52 -8.47
CA ALA A 242 3.22 10.86 -9.86
C ALA A 242 4.40 10.43 -10.75
N LEU A 243 5.64 10.63 -10.30
CA LEU A 243 6.85 10.19 -11.00
C LEU A 243 6.93 8.66 -11.11
N VAL A 244 6.60 7.92 -10.04
CA VAL A 244 6.51 6.45 -10.12
C VAL A 244 5.39 6.01 -11.06
N GLY A 245 4.25 6.72 -11.07
CA GLY A 245 3.16 6.48 -12.02
C GLY A 245 3.59 6.66 -13.48
N LEU A 246 4.39 7.69 -13.77
CA LEU A 246 4.99 7.87 -15.10
C LEU A 246 6.00 6.76 -15.43
N ALA A 247 6.79 6.30 -14.46
CA ALA A 247 7.67 5.15 -14.66
C ALA A 247 6.87 3.87 -14.96
N VAL A 248 5.75 3.64 -14.27
CA VAL A 248 4.81 2.55 -14.57
C VAL A 248 4.29 2.64 -16.00
N PHE A 249 3.85 3.82 -16.43
CA PHE A 249 3.38 4.04 -17.80
C PHE A 249 4.44 3.68 -18.85
N LEU A 250 5.69 4.06 -18.61
CA LEU A 250 6.79 3.84 -19.54
C LEU A 250 7.32 2.40 -19.52
N PHE A 251 7.36 1.75 -18.36
CA PHE A 251 8.16 0.53 -18.17
C PHE A 251 7.38 -0.70 -17.72
N LEU A 252 6.13 -0.61 -17.25
CA LEU A 252 5.43 -1.78 -16.71
C LEU A 252 4.90 -2.69 -17.83
N PRO A 253 5.40 -3.93 -18.00
CA PRO A 253 4.75 -4.89 -18.87
C PRO A 253 3.65 -5.61 -18.08
N VAL A 254 2.39 -5.43 -18.49
CA VAL A 254 1.22 -6.00 -17.78
C VAL A 254 1.23 -7.52 -17.88
N ASP A 255 1.44 -8.05 -19.09
CA ASP A 255 1.42 -9.48 -19.38
C ASP A 255 2.73 -9.93 -20.05
N PRO A 256 3.17 -11.18 -19.82
CA PRO A 256 4.36 -11.73 -20.47
C PRO A 256 4.19 -11.82 -22.00
N GLU A 257 2.96 -12.06 -22.49
CA GLU A 257 2.63 -12.08 -23.92
C GLU A 257 2.97 -10.77 -24.63
N VAL A 258 2.90 -9.63 -23.93
CA VAL A 258 3.22 -8.29 -24.46
C VAL A 258 4.68 -8.16 -24.87
N ILE A 259 5.57 -8.95 -24.28
CA ILE A 259 7.02 -8.87 -24.54
C ILE A 259 7.42 -9.87 -25.64
N GLY A 260 6.54 -10.81 -26.01
CA GLY A 260 6.85 -11.88 -26.98
C GLY A 260 7.92 -12.84 -26.48
N VAL A 261 8.15 -12.88 -25.16
CA VAL A 261 9.04 -13.87 -24.54
C VAL A 261 8.14 -15.04 -24.16
N GLU A 262 8.02 -16.01 -25.06
CA GLU A 262 7.52 -17.32 -24.66
C GLU A 262 8.42 -17.83 -23.54
N GLU A 263 7.79 -18.28 -22.47
CA GLU A 263 8.45 -19.02 -21.40
C GLU A 263 9.28 -20.13 -22.07
N ASP A 264 10.58 -20.27 -21.76
CA ASP A 264 11.40 -21.42 -22.16
C ASP A 264 10.77 -22.69 -21.55
N ARG A 265 9.64 -23.15 -22.12
CA ARG A 265 8.90 -24.37 -21.79
C ARG A 265 9.47 -25.58 -22.49
N HIS A 266 10.60 -25.42 -23.18
CA HIS A 266 11.36 -26.52 -23.73
C HIS A 266 12.66 -26.67 -22.95
N VAL A 267 12.88 -27.89 -22.44
CA VAL A 267 14.03 -28.38 -21.67
C VAL A 267 13.96 -28.17 -20.16
N LYS A 268 12.94 -28.75 -19.52
CA LYS A 268 13.13 -29.68 -18.40
C LYS A 268 11.99 -30.70 -18.38
N ASP A 269 12.38 -31.93 -18.61
CA ASP A 269 11.53 -33.11 -18.82
C ASP A 269 10.43 -33.32 -17.77
N TYR A 270 9.32 -33.85 -18.30
CA TYR A 270 8.51 -34.94 -17.79
C TYR A 270 8.96 -35.52 -16.42
N GLU A 271 7.96 -35.68 -15.54
CA GLU A 271 7.99 -36.30 -14.21
C GLU A 271 8.34 -35.39 -13.01
N LYS A 272 7.39 -34.53 -12.61
CA LYS A 272 6.82 -34.59 -11.25
C LYS A 272 5.57 -33.72 -11.12
N ASN A 273 4.50 -34.33 -10.61
CA ASN A 273 3.22 -33.72 -10.25
C ASN A 273 3.36 -32.37 -9.53
N GLY A 274 2.71 -31.34 -10.05
CA GLY A 274 2.52 -30.05 -9.38
C GLY A 274 2.35 -28.88 -10.35
N THR A 275 1.14 -28.73 -10.87
CA THR A 275 0.55 -27.59 -11.58
C THR A 275 1.26 -26.21 -11.45
N ASP A 276 2.22 -25.95 -12.33
CA ASP A 276 2.74 -24.61 -12.64
C ASP A 276 1.89 -23.95 -13.73
N VAL A 277 0.67 -23.57 -13.36
CA VAL A 277 -0.27 -22.81 -14.23
C VAL A 277 -0.28 -21.34 -13.74
N PRO A 278 -0.30 -20.34 -14.65
CA PRO A 278 -0.49 -18.93 -14.29
C PRO A 278 -1.68 -18.72 -13.33
N LEU A 279 -1.60 -17.70 -12.46
CA LEU A 279 -2.64 -17.42 -11.45
C LEU A 279 -3.97 -16.96 -12.08
N LEU A 280 -3.89 -16.30 -13.23
CA LEU A 280 -5.02 -15.86 -14.06
C LEU A 280 -4.81 -16.51 -15.43
N GLU A 281 -5.55 -17.58 -15.72
CA GLU A 281 -5.39 -18.32 -16.97
C GLU A 281 -6.01 -17.50 -18.12
N GLY A 282 -5.15 -16.87 -18.93
CA GLY A 282 -5.55 -16.22 -20.16
C GLY A 282 -5.73 -17.24 -21.27
N HIS A 283 -6.88 -17.92 -21.32
CA HIS A 283 -7.26 -18.66 -22.54
C HIS A 283 -7.94 -17.71 -23.53
N SER A 284 -7.17 -17.30 -24.53
CA SER A 284 -7.65 -16.53 -25.67
C SER A 284 -8.56 -17.37 -26.58
N SER A 285 -9.80 -17.63 -26.18
CA SER A 285 -10.96 -17.88 -27.06
C SER A 285 -12.27 -18.03 -26.28
N GLY A 286 -12.73 -16.96 -25.63
CA GLY A 286 -14.04 -16.92 -24.98
C GLY A 286 -14.09 -15.75 -24.02
N ARG A 287 -15.15 -14.94 -24.05
CA ARG A 287 -15.39 -13.98 -22.97
C ARG A 287 -15.74 -14.79 -21.72
N ASP A 288 -14.75 -15.12 -20.90
CA ASP A 288 -15.03 -15.60 -19.56
C ASP A 288 -15.77 -14.50 -18.81
N GLU A 289 -16.98 -14.81 -18.36
CA GLU A 289 -17.76 -13.89 -17.55
C GLU A 289 -17.05 -13.70 -16.21
N ALA A 290 -16.64 -12.46 -15.93
CA ALA A 290 -16.07 -12.10 -14.64
C ALA A 290 -16.99 -12.58 -13.52
N VAL A 291 -16.40 -13.28 -12.54
CA VAL A 291 -17.13 -13.87 -11.41
C VAL A 291 -17.86 -12.76 -10.65
N GLY A 292 -19.20 -12.84 -10.61
CA GLY A 292 -20.01 -11.84 -9.93
C GLY A 292 -19.74 -11.80 -8.42
N PHE A 293 -19.93 -10.63 -7.80
CA PHE A 293 -19.66 -10.44 -6.36
C PHE A 293 -20.32 -11.49 -5.45
N ILE A 294 -21.60 -11.82 -5.70
CA ILE A 294 -22.33 -12.80 -4.88
C ILE A 294 -21.73 -14.20 -5.02
N GLN A 295 -21.26 -14.54 -6.22
CA GLN A 295 -20.61 -15.83 -6.47
C GLN A 295 -19.27 -15.90 -5.73
N ALA A 296 -18.45 -14.84 -5.81
CA ALA A 296 -17.20 -14.75 -5.06
C ALA A 296 -17.43 -14.80 -3.53
N TRP A 297 -18.46 -14.13 -3.02
CA TRP A 297 -18.80 -14.12 -1.60
C TRP A 297 -19.23 -15.50 -1.07
N ARG A 298 -19.82 -16.34 -1.92
CA ARG A 298 -20.27 -17.71 -1.57
C ARG A 298 -19.13 -18.73 -1.52
N ILE A 299 -17.93 -18.38 -2.01
CA ILE A 299 -16.77 -19.27 -1.94
C ILE A 299 -16.43 -19.57 -0.47
N PRO A 300 -16.31 -20.85 -0.08
CA PRO A 300 -15.93 -21.22 1.28
C PRO A 300 -14.65 -20.52 1.72
N GLY A 301 -14.69 -19.85 2.87
CA GLY A 301 -13.53 -19.11 3.41
C GLY A 301 -13.49 -17.62 3.08
N VAL A 302 -14.12 -17.14 2.00
CA VAL A 302 -14.10 -15.70 1.64
C VAL A 302 -14.72 -14.84 2.74
N ALA A 303 -15.94 -15.15 3.18
CA ALA A 303 -16.61 -14.39 4.23
C ALA A 303 -15.84 -14.33 5.57
N PRO A 304 -15.37 -15.45 6.16
CA PRO A 304 -14.62 -15.40 7.42
C PRO A 304 -13.27 -14.70 7.28
N PHE A 305 -12.53 -14.87 6.18
CA PHE A 305 -11.28 -14.14 5.96
C PHE A 305 -11.50 -12.65 5.70
N ALA A 306 -12.59 -12.28 4.99
CA ALA A 306 -12.97 -10.89 4.79
C ALA A 306 -13.31 -10.20 6.13
N LEU A 307 -14.04 -10.90 7.02
CA LEU A 307 -14.36 -10.38 8.35
C LEU A 307 -13.10 -10.27 9.23
N CYS A 308 -12.22 -11.28 9.20
CA CYS A 308 -10.93 -11.22 9.89
C CYS A 308 -10.08 -10.05 9.39
N LEU A 309 -10.02 -9.85 8.06
CA LEU A 309 -9.33 -8.73 7.44
C LEU A 309 -9.95 -7.40 7.85
N PHE A 310 -11.28 -7.29 7.94
CA PHE A 310 -11.95 -6.08 8.40
C PHE A 310 -11.46 -5.66 9.79
N PHE A 311 -11.44 -6.57 10.77
CA PHE A 311 -10.96 -6.27 12.11
C PHE A 311 -9.45 -6.02 12.17
N CYS A 312 -8.63 -6.80 11.47
CA CYS A 312 -7.18 -6.57 11.40
C CYS A 312 -6.87 -5.19 10.79
N LYS A 313 -7.60 -4.83 9.73
CA LYS A 313 -7.43 -3.55 9.03
C LYS A 313 -7.90 -2.38 9.88
N LEU A 314 -8.96 -2.54 10.66
CA LEU A 314 -9.39 -1.53 11.64
C LEU A 314 -8.26 -1.19 12.62
N VAL A 315 -7.63 -2.20 13.22
CA VAL A 315 -6.51 -1.98 14.16
C VAL A 315 -5.31 -1.37 13.43
N ALA A 316 -4.90 -1.95 12.30
CA ALA A 316 -3.74 -1.46 11.53
C ALA A 316 -3.93 0.00 11.06
N TYR A 317 -5.15 0.39 10.66
CA TYR A 317 -5.43 1.74 10.18
C TYR A 317 -5.46 2.77 11.30
N THR A 318 -5.86 2.37 12.52
CA THR A 318 -5.69 3.23 13.71
C THR A 318 -4.21 3.63 13.87
N PHE A 319 -3.29 2.67 13.82
CA PHE A 319 -1.86 2.97 13.89
C PHE A 319 -1.36 3.75 12.66
N LEU A 320 -1.89 3.44 11.46
CA LEU A 320 -1.52 4.15 10.25
C LEU A 320 -1.80 5.66 10.34
N TYR A 321 -3.02 6.04 10.75
CA TYR A 321 -3.49 7.43 10.71
C TYR A 321 -3.29 8.22 12.00
N TRP A 322 -3.14 7.54 13.14
CA TRP A 322 -3.17 8.19 14.45
C TRP A 322 -1.92 7.96 15.29
N LEU A 323 -1.07 6.98 14.97
CA LEU A 323 0.10 6.70 15.82
C LEU A 323 1.04 7.91 16.00
N PRO A 324 1.46 8.64 14.94
CA PRO A 324 2.34 9.79 15.13
C PRO A 324 1.68 10.89 15.95
N PHE A 325 0.42 11.21 15.64
CA PHE A 325 -0.38 12.17 16.39
C PHE A 325 -0.53 11.77 17.87
N TYR A 326 -0.78 10.50 18.15
CA TYR A 326 -0.86 9.95 19.50
C TYR A 326 0.46 10.09 20.26
N LEU A 327 1.59 9.79 19.59
CA LEU A 327 2.92 9.87 20.18
C LEU A 327 3.36 11.31 20.49
N SER A 328 2.92 12.30 19.71
CA SER A 328 3.20 13.71 20.04
C SER A 328 2.32 14.24 21.17
N HIS A 329 1.12 13.66 21.36
CA HIS A 329 0.17 14.06 22.39
C HIS A 329 0.20 13.22 23.68
N THR A 330 1.09 12.22 23.76
CA THR A 330 1.22 11.35 24.94
C THR A 330 2.59 11.57 25.58
N GLU A 331 2.59 11.77 26.89
CA GLU A 331 3.82 11.85 27.68
C GLU A 331 4.51 10.49 27.75
N ILE A 332 5.80 10.44 27.38
CA ILE A 332 6.62 9.22 27.38
C ILE A 332 7.85 9.48 28.24
N GLY A 333 7.92 8.82 29.40
CA GLY A 333 9.05 8.97 30.32
C GLY A 333 9.19 10.37 30.93
N GLY A 334 8.09 11.10 31.10
CA GLY A 334 8.10 12.45 31.67
C GLY A 334 8.08 13.59 30.65
N GLU A 335 8.14 13.28 29.36
CA GLU A 335 8.35 14.27 28.31
C GLU A 335 7.46 14.03 27.08
N TYR A 336 7.15 15.10 26.35
CA TYR A 336 6.42 15.07 25.09
C TYR A 336 7.39 15.04 23.90
N LEU A 337 7.01 14.35 22.83
CA LEU A 337 7.78 14.30 21.59
C LEU A 337 7.37 15.42 20.64
N SER A 338 8.36 16.04 19.97
CA SER A 338 8.07 16.88 18.81
C SER A 338 7.39 16.07 17.69
N ASP A 339 6.64 16.74 16.81
CA ASP A 339 5.93 16.11 15.68
C ASP A 339 6.87 15.29 14.79
N SER A 340 8.07 15.82 14.53
CA SER A 340 9.09 15.14 13.76
C SER A 340 9.60 13.87 14.46
N ALA A 341 9.84 13.93 15.76
CA ALA A 341 10.31 12.80 16.55
C ALA A 341 9.24 11.73 16.70
N ALA A 342 7.98 12.12 16.94
CA ALA A 342 6.83 11.23 16.97
C ALA A 342 6.62 10.52 15.63
N GLY A 343 6.79 11.24 14.52
CA GLY A 343 6.79 10.68 13.17
C GLY A 343 7.86 9.62 12.96
N ILE A 344 9.11 9.92 13.32
CA ILE A 344 10.24 8.98 13.21
C ILE A 344 10.02 7.78 14.12
N LEU A 345 9.59 7.98 15.36
CA LEU A 345 9.34 6.91 16.32
C LEU A 345 8.25 5.94 15.82
N SER A 346 7.17 6.48 15.24
CA SER A 346 6.06 5.68 14.71
C SER A 346 6.49 4.65 13.66
N THR A 347 7.61 4.89 12.96
CA THR A 347 8.12 3.98 11.92
C THR A 347 8.47 2.60 12.47
N LEU A 348 8.77 2.47 13.77
CA LEU A 348 9.11 1.18 14.37
C LEU A 348 7.93 0.21 14.42
N PHE A 349 6.69 0.72 14.46
CA PHE A 349 5.50 -0.11 14.25
C PHE A 349 5.52 -0.75 12.85
N ASP A 350 5.86 0.03 11.83
CA ASP A 350 5.93 -0.42 10.45
C ASP A 350 7.10 -1.39 10.21
N VAL A 351 8.26 -1.15 10.85
CA VAL A 351 9.40 -2.09 10.85
C VAL A 351 8.98 -3.43 11.46
N GLY A 352 8.29 -3.39 12.61
CA GLY A 352 7.66 -4.57 13.18
C GLY A 352 6.73 -5.24 12.18
N GLY A 353 5.95 -4.46 11.44
CA GLY A 353 5.06 -4.99 10.40
C GLY A 353 5.73 -5.70 9.24
N VAL A 354 6.92 -5.25 8.80
CA VAL A 354 7.72 -5.98 7.79
C VAL A 354 8.08 -7.36 8.32
N VAL A 355 8.62 -7.40 9.54
CA VAL A 355 9.02 -8.65 10.20
C VAL A 355 7.80 -9.55 10.38
N GLY A 356 6.67 -8.99 10.83
CA GLY A 356 5.41 -9.71 11.00
C GLY A 356 4.86 -10.32 9.72
N GLY A 357 4.85 -9.58 8.61
CA GLY A 357 4.38 -10.07 7.32
C GLY A 357 5.24 -11.23 6.79
N ILE A 358 6.57 -11.10 6.88
CA ILE A 358 7.50 -12.15 6.46
C ILE A 358 7.37 -13.39 7.35
N LEU A 359 7.29 -13.21 8.68
CA LEU A 359 7.11 -14.31 9.63
C LEU A 359 5.78 -15.02 9.43
N ALA A 360 4.69 -14.28 9.27
CA ALA A 360 3.36 -14.85 9.04
C ALA A 360 3.33 -15.67 7.73
N GLY A 361 3.89 -15.15 6.64
CA GLY A 361 4.02 -15.87 5.38
C GLY A 361 4.91 -17.12 5.48
N HIS A 362 6.04 -17.01 6.17
CA HIS A 362 6.95 -18.14 6.37
C HIS A 362 6.33 -19.25 7.23
N ILE A 363 5.70 -18.88 8.36
CA ILE A 363 5.05 -19.82 9.28
C ILE A 363 3.86 -20.49 8.59
N SER A 364 3.06 -19.73 7.84
CA SER A 364 1.91 -20.29 7.13
C SER A 364 2.33 -21.31 6.07
N ASP A 365 3.40 -21.04 5.33
CA ASP A 365 3.93 -21.96 4.31
C ASP A 365 4.52 -23.23 4.95
N ARG A 366 5.17 -23.09 6.12
CA ARG A 366 5.76 -24.22 6.87
C ARG A 366 4.72 -25.15 7.47
N LEU A 367 3.62 -24.60 7.96
CA LEU A 367 2.56 -25.33 8.66
C LEU A 367 1.40 -25.75 7.74
N ASP A 368 1.38 -25.24 6.51
CA ASP A 368 0.24 -25.34 5.58
C ASP A 368 -1.09 -24.91 6.22
N ALA A 369 -1.02 -23.94 7.14
CA ALA A 369 -2.13 -23.58 8.04
C ALA A 369 -2.31 -22.07 8.13
N ARG A 370 -2.83 -21.47 7.05
CA ARG A 370 -2.98 -20.00 6.92
C ARG A 370 -3.96 -19.40 7.92
N ALA A 371 -5.11 -20.05 8.12
CA ALA A 371 -6.12 -19.60 9.09
C ALA A 371 -5.58 -19.64 10.53
N LEU A 372 -4.91 -20.74 10.89
CA LEU A 372 -4.32 -20.90 12.22
C LEU A 372 -3.23 -19.86 12.48
N THR A 373 -2.34 -19.63 11.51
CA THR A 373 -1.28 -18.62 11.60
C THR A 373 -1.87 -17.22 11.82
N ALA A 374 -2.88 -16.84 11.02
CA ALA A 374 -3.55 -15.55 11.17
C ALA A 374 -4.24 -15.41 12.54
N ALA A 375 -4.92 -16.46 13.02
CA ALA A 375 -5.56 -16.48 14.32
C ALA A 375 -4.56 -16.32 15.45
N THR A 376 -3.45 -17.06 15.44
CA THR A 376 -2.41 -16.99 16.49
C THR A 376 -1.82 -15.59 16.61
N PHE A 377 -1.50 -14.94 15.49
CA PHE A 377 -1.01 -13.55 15.49
C PHE A 377 -2.06 -12.59 16.05
N THR A 378 -3.31 -12.72 15.60
CA THR A 378 -4.42 -11.86 16.04
C THR A 378 -4.71 -11.98 17.53
N PHE A 379 -4.78 -13.21 18.06
CA PHE A 379 -4.97 -13.43 19.50
C PHE A 379 -3.78 -12.95 20.33
N SER A 380 -2.56 -13.09 19.81
CA SER A 380 -1.35 -12.57 20.47
C SER A 380 -1.29 -11.04 20.46
N ALA A 381 -1.90 -10.37 19.46
CA ALA A 381 -1.95 -8.92 19.39
C ALA A 381 -2.77 -8.30 20.55
N ILE A 382 -3.76 -9.02 21.08
CA ILE A 382 -4.62 -8.53 22.18
C ILE A 382 -3.79 -8.17 23.43
N PRO A 383 -3.06 -9.11 24.08
CA PRO A 383 -2.25 -8.77 25.24
C PRO A 383 -1.13 -7.77 24.90
N ALA A 384 -0.55 -7.83 23.69
CA ALA A 384 0.47 -6.87 23.27
C ALA A 384 -0.05 -5.42 23.24
N LEU A 385 -1.27 -5.20 22.75
CA LEU A 385 -1.93 -3.89 22.75
C LEU A 385 -2.24 -3.40 24.17
N PHE A 386 -2.71 -4.28 25.06
CA PHE A 386 -2.91 -3.94 26.47
C PHE A 386 -1.61 -3.52 27.14
N PHE A 387 -0.53 -4.27 26.91
CA PHE A 387 0.78 -3.91 27.44
C PHE A 387 1.31 -2.61 26.86
N TYR A 388 1.14 -2.36 25.56
CA TYR A 388 1.52 -1.07 24.97
C TYR A 388 0.76 0.10 25.61
N ARG A 389 -0.54 -0.05 25.87
CA ARG A 389 -1.33 0.98 26.53
C ARG A 389 -0.90 1.26 27.97
N ILE A 390 -0.55 0.22 28.74
CA ILE A 390 -0.23 0.36 30.17
C ILE A 390 1.23 0.79 30.39
N TYR A 391 2.17 0.20 29.64
CA TYR A 391 3.60 0.35 29.88
C TYR A 391 4.31 1.23 28.85
N GLY A 392 3.67 1.54 27.71
CA GLY A 392 4.27 2.30 26.62
C GLY A 392 4.61 3.76 26.97
N SER A 393 3.98 4.35 28.00
CA SER A 393 4.28 5.71 28.46
C SER A 393 5.39 5.78 29.51
N ILE A 394 5.83 4.65 30.09
CA ILE A 394 6.78 4.63 31.21
C ILE A 394 8.17 5.11 30.78
N SER A 395 8.64 4.67 29.61
CA SER A 395 9.93 5.07 29.06
C SER A 395 9.94 4.88 27.55
N LEU A 396 10.85 5.57 26.87
CA LEU A 396 11.03 5.42 25.42
C LEU A 396 11.37 3.98 25.02
N THR A 397 12.20 3.28 25.80
CA THR A 397 12.58 1.89 25.54
C THR A 397 11.37 0.95 25.54
N TRP A 398 10.50 1.08 26.54
CA TRP A 398 9.26 0.30 26.62
C TRP A 398 8.31 0.65 25.47
N ASN A 399 8.19 1.94 25.13
CA ASN A 399 7.39 2.38 23.99
C ASN A 399 7.85 1.70 22.69
N VAL A 400 9.15 1.79 22.40
CA VAL A 400 9.78 1.21 21.20
C VAL A 400 9.56 -0.30 21.13
N ALA A 401 9.89 -1.02 22.20
CA ALA A 401 9.84 -2.48 22.21
C ALA A 401 8.41 -3.00 22.01
N LEU A 402 7.45 -2.44 22.76
CA LEU A 402 6.05 -2.85 22.69
C LEU A 402 5.41 -2.47 21.36
N MET A 403 5.69 -1.25 20.85
CA MET A 403 5.20 -0.81 19.55
C MET A 403 5.71 -1.69 18.40
N PHE A 404 6.99 -2.09 18.44
CA PHE A 404 7.55 -3.03 17.46
C PHE A 404 6.83 -4.39 17.52
N VAL A 405 6.66 -4.95 18.72
CA VAL A 405 5.94 -6.23 18.93
C VAL A 405 4.49 -6.14 18.44
N THR A 406 3.79 -5.05 18.76
CA THR A 406 2.44 -4.80 18.25
C THR A 406 2.44 -4.73 16.72
N GLY A 407 3.41 -4.06 16.11
CA GLY A 407 3.59 -4.01 14.66
C GLY A 407 3.72 -5.40 14.02
N VAL A 408 4.55 -6.27 14.60
CA VAL A 408 4.72 -7.67 14.17
C VAL A 408 3.39 -8.41 14.18
N LEU A 409 2.66 -8.32 15.30
CA LEU A 409 1.46 -9.12 15.53
C LEU A 409 0.23 -8.61 14.76
N VAL A 410 0.10 -7.29 14.59
CA VAL A 410 -1.04 -6.67 13.90
C VAL A 410 -0.90 -6.77 12.37
N ASN A 411 0.29 -6.48 11.83
CA ASN A 411 0.46 -6.43 10.38
C ASN A 411 0.72 -7.80 9.74
N GLY A 412 1.17 -8.80 10.51
CA GLY A 412 1.31 -10.19 10.04
C GLY A 412 0.03 -10.78 9.41
N PRO A 413 -1.10 -10.86 10.13
CA PRO A 413 -2.34 -11.39 9.58
C PRO A 413 -2.90 -10.51 8.46
N TYR A 414 -2.73 -9.19 8.54
CA TYR A 414 -3.08 -8.28 7.46
C TYR A 414 -2.34 -8.63 6.15
N ALA A 415 -1.01 -8.78 6.22
CA ALA A 415 -0.17 -9.16 5.08
C ALA A 415 -0.58 -10.52 4.50
N LEU A 416 -0.73 -11.52 5.38
CA LEU A 416 -1.02 -12.89 5.00
C LEU A 416 -2.39 -13.03 4.31
N ILE A 417 -3.41 -12.37 4.87
CA ILE A 417 -4.78 -12.48 4.34
C ILE A 417 -4.92 -11.73 3.01
N THR A 418 -4.37 -10.52 2.92
CA THR A 418 -4.51 -9.68 1.72
C THR A 418 -3.79 -10.22 0.51
N THR A 419 -2.75 -11.03 0.70
CA THR A 419 -1.90 -11.50 -0.39
C THR A 419 -2.04 -13.00 -0.65
N ALA A 420 -1.48 -13.84 0.24
CA ALA A 420 -1.46 -15.28 0.02
C ALA A 420 -2.89 -15.85 0.04
N VAL A 421 -3.66 -15.58 1.10
CA VAL A 421 -5.02 -16.14 1.25
C VAL A 421 -5.96 -15.70 0.15
N SER A 422 -5.95 -14.42 -0.23
CA SER A 422 -6.76 -13.92 -1.34
C SER A 422 -6.38 -14.58 -2.68
N ALA A 423 -5.09 -14.78 -2.95
CA ALA A 423 -4.63 -15.48 -4.14
C ALA A 423 -5.07 -16.96 -4.17
N ASP A 424 -5.07 -17.65 -3.02
CA ASP A 424 -5.55 -19.03 -2.94
C ASP A 424 -7.06 -19.14 -3.17
N LEU A 425 -7.84 -18.28 -2.51
CA LEU A 425 -9.30 -18.24 -2.67
C LEU A 425 -9.70 -17.86 -4.10
N GLY A 426 -8.92 -17.01 -4.76
CA GLY A 426 -9.09 -16.68 -6.18
C GLY A 426 -8.75 -17.82 -7.15
N THR A 427 -8.20 -18.93 -6.65
CA THR A 427 -7.90 -20.15 -7.44
C THR A 427 -8.69 -21.37 -6.98
N HIS A 428 -9.75 -21.18 -6.20
CA HIS A 428 -10.55 -22.28 -5.63
C HIS A 428 -11.30 -23.06 -6.73
N SER A 429 -11.40 -24.38 -6.59
CA SER A 429 -12.00 -25.29 -7.57
C SER A 429 -13.51 -25.10 -7.82
N ASP A 430 -14.18 -24.34 -6.94
CA ASP A 430 -15.61 -24.01 -7.07
C ASP A 430 -15.85 -22.77 -7.95
N LEU A 431 -14.78 -22.12 -8.41
CA LEU A 431 -14.86 -21.16 -9.50
C LEU A 431 -15.20 -21.95 -10.77
N PRO A 432 -16.16 -21.48 -11.60
CA PRO A 432 -16.51 -22.17 -12.82
C PRO A 432 -15.30 -22.22 -13.74
N VAL A 433 -14.57 -23.34 -13.72
CA VAL A 433 -13.72 -23.73 -14.83
C VAL A 433 -14.71 -24.14 -15.91
N SER A 434 -14.72 -23.44 -17.04
CA SER A 434 -15.56 -23.81 -18.17
C SER A 434 -15.23 -25.25 -18.56
N SER A 435 -16.05 -26.19 -18.11
CA SER A 435 -16.04 -27.58 -18.54
C SER A 435 -16.56 -27.63 -19.97
N LEU A 436 -15.67 -27.38 -20.94
CA LEU A 436 -15.85 -27.91 -22.29
C LEU A 436 -15.33 -29.35 -22.26
N GLU A 437 -16.16 -30.25 -21.74
CA GLU A 437 -16.14 -31.63 -22.21
C GLU A 437 -16.55 -31.59 -23.69
N GLU A 438 -15.61 -31.84 -24.60
CA GLU A 438 -15.94 -32.16 -25.98
C GLU A 438 -16.67 -33.53 -26.03
N PRO A 439 -17.73 -33.67 -26.84
CA PRO A 439 -18.47 -34.92 -26.99
C PRO A 439 -17.72 -36.02 -27.76
#